data_AF-A0A1Y1MZW4-F1
#
_entry.id   AF-A0A1Y1MZW4-F1
#
_cell.length_a   1.000
_cell.length_b   1.000
_cell.length_c   1.000
_cell.angle_alpha   90.00
_cell.angle_beta   90.00
_cell.angle_gamma   90.00
#
_symmetry.space_group_name_H-M   'P 1'
#
loop_
_entity.id
_entity.type
_entity.pdbx_description
1 polymer ?
#
loop_
_entity_poly.entity_id
_entity_poly.type
_entity_poly.pdbx_seq_one_letter_code
_entity_poly.pdbx_strand_id
1 'polypeptide(L)'
;MASYHMGLKMRVVCSSLIYNKILKLSPSSIRKSTPGYIINLLSGDINAFERVGFLLHMLWVCPLQAVLFLYLVWTKMGVASTFGIGFMVMFIPVYVLLGSILKKYRLKVSTRRDERIRLTNELIQGINVIKMYAWEKPFAEIISTFRKLEVDSMMKSTYLKGLFTFNEILIATSIFITIISSVLLNDAFEATAVFITMNLFFSLGLTVTTFFPLSIAVLAEFRVSLKRISAFLQSQEIDFHTKSEDSESAVAITSGFAKWDEDGNRNTLTDINIHIKKKSLTALIGA
;
A
#
# COMPACT_ATOMS: atom_id res chain seq x y z
N MET A 1 2.44 17.07 12.71
CA MET A 1 3.07 17.71 11.53
C MET A 1 4.42 17.09 11.16
N ALA A 2 5.32 16.85 12.13
CA ALA A 2 6.65 16.28 11.85
C ALA A 2 6.63 14.92 11.10
N SER A 3 5.79 13.96 11.54
CA SER A 3 5.71 12.64 10.88
C SER A 3 5.19 12.71 9.44
N TYR A 4 4.26 13.63 9.15
CA TYR A 4 3.77 13.86 7.79
C TYR A 4 4.83 14.51 6.90
N HIS A 5 5.55 15.49 7.43
CA HIS A 5 6.68 16.12 6.74
C HIS A 5 7.79 15.11 6.43
N MET A 6 8.09 14.18 7.35
CA MET A 6 9.02 13.08 7.10
C MET A 6 8.51 12.15 5.99
N GLY A 7 7.22 11.80 5.98
CA GLY A 7 6.60 11.00 4.92
C GLY A 7 6.73 11.66 3.54
N LEU A 8 6.51 12.98 3.45
CA LEU A 8 6.71 13.75 2.22
C LEU A 8 8.17 13.74 1.77
N LYS A 9 9.13 13.92 2.69
CA LYS A 9 10.57 13.83 2.37
C LYS A 9 10.92 12.45 1.82
N MET A 10 10.44 11.37 2.45
CA MET A 10 10.64 10.01 1.96
C MET A 10 10.08 9.82 0.55
N ARG A 11 8.89 10.38 0.26
CA ARG A 11 8.32 10.36 -1.09
C ARG A 11 9.21 11.03 -2.12
N VAL A 12 9.71 12.24 -1.85
CA VAL A 12 10.57 12.98 -2.78
C VAL A 12 11.87 12.21 -3.03
N VAL A 13 12.50 11.69 -1.97
CA VAL A 13 13.75 10.92 -2.09
C VAL A 13 13.53 9.62 -2.88
N CYS A 14 12.48 8.85 -2.57
CA CYS A 14 12.19 7.61 -3.29
C CYS A 14 11.90 7.86 -4.77
N SER A 15 11.13 8.91 -5.09
CA SER A 15 10.86 9.30 -6.48
C SER A 15 12.15 9.67 -7.22
N SER A 16 13.05 10.40 -6.58
CA SER A 16 14.35 10.75 -7.14
C SER A 16 15.24 9.52 -7.37
N LEU A 17 15.29 8.59 -6.40
CA LEU A 17 16.03 7.34 -6.54
C LEU A 17 15.49 6.46 -7.68
N ILE A 18 14.16 6.32 -7.78
CA ILE A 18 13.52 5.59 -8.87
C ILE A 18 13.84 6.25 -10.21
N TYR A 19 13.73 7.57 -10.30
CA TYR A 19 14.07 8.31 -11.52
C TYR A 19 15.53 8.11 -11.94
N ASN A 20 16.47 8.26 -11.01
CA ASN A 20 17.89 8.04 -11.26
C ASN A 20 18.19 6.58 -11.67
N LYS A 21 17.49 5.61 -11.06
CA LYS A 21 17.62 4.20 -11.43
C LYS A 21 17.16 3.95 -12.86
N ILE A 22 16.04 4.55 -13.27
CA ILE A 22 15.51 4.41 -14.64
C ILE A 22 16.55 4.78 -15.69
N LEU A 23 17.31 5.86 -15.46
CA LEU A 23 18.34 6.35 -16.37
C LEU A 23 19.56 5.43 -16.49
N LYS A 24 19.74 4.49 -15.56
CA LYS A 24 20.88 3.57 -15.49
C LYS A 24 20.51 2.11 -15.77
N LEU A 25 19.23 1.80 -15.97
CA LEU A 25 18.78 0.41 -16.17
C LEU A 25 19.39 -0.20 -17.44
N SER A 26 19.82 -1.45 -17.34
CA SER A 26 20.19 -2.27 -18.50
C SER A 26 19.01 -2.47 -19.46
N PRO A 27 19.22 -2.60 -20.79
CA PRO A 27 18.16 -2.88 -21.75
C PRO A 27 17.30 -4.10 -21.40
N SER A 28 17.92 -5.15 -20.84
CA SER A 28 17.25 -6.35 -20.35
C SER A 28 16.33 -6.06 -19.16
N SER A 29 16.76 -5.22 -18.22
CA SER A 29 15.96 -4.82 -17.06
C SER A 29 14.85 -3.81 -17.41
N ILE A 30 15.07 -2.95 -18.41
CA ILE A 30 14.05 -2.05 -18.97
C ILE A 30 12.90 -2.86 -19.57
N ARG A 31 13.17 -3.93 -20.32
CA ARG A 31 12.11 -4.80 -20.87
C ARG A 31 11.29 -5.49 -19.79
N LYS A 32 11.91 -5.89 -18.67
CA LYS A 32 11.21 -6.48 -17.51
C LYS A 32 10.38 -5.44 -16.74
N SER A 33 10.80 -4.17 -16.76
CA SER A 33 10.19 -3.07 -16.02
C SER A 33 9.32 -2.20 -16.93
N THR A 34 8.08 -2.63 -17.20
CA THR A 34 7.18 -1.88 -18.09
C THR A 34 6.92 -0.45 -17.58
N PRO A 35 6.67 0.53 -18.46
CA PRO A 35 6.33 1.89 -18.05
C PRO A 35 5.15 1.95 -17.07
N GLY A 36 4.14 1.08 -17.25
CA GLY A 36 3.01 0.97 -16.33
C GLY A 36 3.41 0.50 -14.93
N TYR A 37 4.35 -0.43 -14.82
CA TYR A 37 4.89 -0.88 -13.52
C TYR A 37 5.61 0.27 -12.79
N ILE A 38 6.43 1.05 -13.50
CA ILE A 38 7.14 2.21 -12.95
C ILE A 38 6.17 3.29 -12.49
N ILE A 39 5.14 3.59 -13.30
CA ILE A 39 4.09 4.54 -12.92
C ILE A 39 3.36 4.06 -11.66
N ASN A 40 3.08 2.76 -11.52
CA ASN A 40 2.47 2.20 -10.32
C ASN A 40 3.39 2.30 -9.09
N LEU A 41 4.71 2.14 -9.25
CA LEU A 41 5.67 2.40 -8.17
C LEU A 41 5.57 3.86 -7.70
N LEU A 42 5.60 4.82 -8.63
CA LEU A 42 5.59 6.26 -8.33
C LEU A 42 4.25 6.74 -7.76
N SER A 43 3.13 6.24 -8.28
CA SER A 43 1.78 6.73 -7.94
C SER A 43 1.09 5.91 -6.84
N GLY A 44 1.37 4.62 -6.74
CA GLY A 44 0.76 3.73 -5.76
C GLY A 44 1.68 3.50 -4.56
N ASP A 45 2.85 2.93 -4.83
CA ASP A 45 3.74 2.43 -3.78
C ASP A 45 4.37 3.53 -2.92
N ILE A 46 4.79 4.63 -3.53
CA ILE A 46 5.35 5.76 -2.78
C ILE A 46 4.28 6.45 -1.93
N ASN A 47 3.03 6.52 -2.39
CA ASN A 47 1.92 7.09 -1.61
C ASN A 47 1.64 6.31 -0.31
N ALA A 48 2.06 5.05 -0.20
CA ALA A 48 2.00 4.31 1.05
C ALA A 48 2.94 4.91 2.13
N PHE A 49 4.10 5.46 1.75
CA PHE A 49 5.11 6.01 2.67
C PHE A 49 4.59 7.24 3.44
N GLU A 50 3.74 8.06 2.81
CA GLU A 50 3.13 9.21 3.47
C GLU A 50 2.19 8.78 4.61
N ARG A 51 1.41 7.71 4.42
CA ARG A 51 0.44 7.21 5.40
C ARG A 51 1.12 6.52 6.58
N VAL A 52 2.26 5.88 6.34
CA VAL A 52 3.01 5.09 7.34
C VAL A 52 3.57 5.97 8.45
N GLY A 53 3.98 7.21 8.14
CA GLY A 53 4.64 8.08 9.11
C GLY A 53 3.87 8.25 10.42
N PHE A 54 2.58 8.58 10.38
CA PHE A 54 1.75 8.69 11.59
C PHE A 54 1.29 7.34 12.12
N LEU A 55 0.82 6.45 11.24
CA LEU A 55 0.17 5.21 11.64
C LEU A 55 1.16 4.20 12.24
N LEU A 56 2.42 4.20 11.83
CA LEU A 56 3.43 3.31 12.40
C LEU A 56 3.70 3.63 13.88
N HIS A 57 3.61 4.90 14.28
CA HIS A 57 3.74 5.26 15.70
C HIS A 57 2.59 4.68 16.55
N MET A 58 1.39 4.55 15.99
CA MET A 58 0.24 4.01 16.72
C MET A 58 0.40 2.53 17.10
N LEU A 59 1.31 1.78 16.46
CA LEU A 59 1.57 0.38 16.81
C LEU A 59 2.23 0.21 18.17
N TRP A 60 3.10 1.13 18.58
CA TRP A 60 3.77 1.09 19.89
C TRP A 60 3.12 2.04 20.90
N VAL A 61 2.53 3.14 20.44
CA VAL A 61 1.74 4.04 21.30
C VAL A 61 0.52 3.32 21.87
N CYS A 62 -0.16 2.45 21.11
CA CYS A 62 -1.33 1.73 21.59
C CYS A 62 -1.04 0.83 22.82
N PRO A 63 -0.04 -0.09 22.79
CA PRO A 63 0.36 -0.84 23.97
C PRO A 63 0.81 0.04 25.15
N LEU A 64 1.59 1.08 24.87
CA LEU A 64 2.08 2.00 25.89
C LEU A 64 0.92 2.75 26.58
N GLN A 65 -0.06 3.21 25.79
CA GLN A 65 -1.27 3.87 26.26
C GLN A 65 -2.11 2.92 27.12
N ALA A 66 -2.27 1.65 26.71
CA ALA A 66 -2.99 0.65 27.50
C ALA A 66 -2.33 0.41 28.87
N VAL A 67 -1.00 0.27 28.92
CA VAL A 67 -0.25 0.09 30.17
C VAL A 67 -0.35 1.31 31.07
N LEU A 68 -0.18 2.51 30.51
CA LEU A 68 -0.27 3.76 31.26
C LEU A 68 -1.68 4.00 31.81
N PHE A 69 -2.71 3.68 31.03
CA PHE A 69 -4.09 3.82 31.49
C PHE A 69 -4.45 2.77 32.54
N LEU A 70 -3.95 1.54 32.40
CA LEU A 70 -4.05 0.53 33.44
C LEU A 70 -3.47 1.04 34.75
N TYR A 71 -2.26 1.61 34.71
CA TYR A 71 -1.64 2.20 35.90
C TYR A 71 -2.50 3.33 36.51
N LEU A 72 -2.95 4.29 35.69
CA LEU A 72 -3.74 5.42 36.18
C LEU A 72 -5.08 4.96 36.79
N VAL A 73 -5.81 4.07 36.13
CA VAL A 73 -7.09 3.57 36.65
C VAL A 73 -6.85 2.68 37.88
N TRP A 74 -5.77 1.91 37.91
CA TRP A 74 -5.39 1.12 39.10
C TRP A 74 -5.17 2.01 40.33
N THR A 75 -4.53 3.17 40.19
CA THR A 75 -4.35 4.09 41.33
C THR A 75 -5.66 4.66 41.88
N LYS A 76 -6.75 4.61 41.11
CA LYS A 76 -8.05 5.20 41.47
C LYS A 76 -9.13 4.18 41.82
N MET A 77 -9.11 3.02 41.19
CA MET A 77 -10.14 1.98 41.29
C MET A 77 -9.56 0.59 41.61
N GLY A 78 -8.26 0.52 41.93
CA GLY A 78 -7.60 -0.71 42.38
C GLY A 78 -7.54 -1.80 41.32
N VAL A 79 -7.65 -3.04 41.79
CA VAL A 79 -7.53 -4.26 40.97
C VAL A 79 -8.61 -4.32 39.89
N ALA A 80 -9.77 -3.71 40.15
CA ALA A 80 -10.92 -3.68 39.24
C ALA A 80 -10.60 -3.16 37.82
N SER A 81 -9.61 -2.27 37.72
CA SER A 81 -9.10 -1.72 36.46
C SER A 81 -8.64 -2.79 35.46
N THR A 82 -8.11 -3.91 35.96
CA THR A 82 -7.62 -5.01 35.11
C THR A 82 -8.73 -5.73 34.37
N PHE A 83 -9.92 -5.85 34.95
CA PHE A 83 -11.03 -6.55 34.30
C PHE A 83 -11.58 -5.78 33.11
N GLY A 84 -11.77 -4.46 33.24
CA GLY A 84 -12.25 -3.63 32.12
C GLY A 84 -11.23 -3.51 30.99
N ILE A 85 -9.95 -3.29 31.31
CA ILE A 85 -8.88 -3.20 30.30
C ILE A 85 -8.63 -4.58 29.68
N GLY A 86 -8.64 -5.64 30.48
CA GLY A 86 -8.54 -7.02 29.99
C GLY A 86 -9.66 -7.37 29.02
N PHE A 87 -10.90 -6.96 29.31
CA PHE A 87 -12.03 -7.12 28.40
C PHE A 87 -11.79 -6.37 27.07
N MET A 88 -11.35 -5.11 27.10
CA MET A 88 -11.01 -4.39 25.86
C MET A 88 -9.90 -5.08 25.06
N VAL A 89 -8.82 -5.49 25.72
CA VAL A 89 -7.66 -6.13 25.09
C VAL A 89 -8.05 -7.46 24.43
N MET A 90 -8.97 -8.21 25.05
CA MET A 90 -9.50 -9.45 24.49
C MET A 90 -10.19 -9.26 23.13
N PHE A 91 -10.78 -8.09 22.87
CA PHE A 91 -11.45 -7.80 21.59
C PHE A 91 -10.51 -7.29 20.49
N ILE A 92 -9.23 -7.01 20.78
CA ILE A 92 -8.25 -6.56 19.78
C ILE A 92 -8.18 -7.50 18.57
N PRO A 93 -8.04 -8.84 18.73
CA PRO A 93 -7.98 -9.76 17.60
C PRO A 93 -9.25 -9.68 16.73
N VAL A 94 -10.42 -9.49 17.34
CA VAL A 94 -11.69 -9.35 16.62
C VAL A 94 -11.67 -8.12 15.72
N TYR A 95 -11.23 -6.97 16.22
CA TYR A 95 -11.11 -5.74 15.42
C TYR A 95 -10.06 -5.84 14.32
N VAL A 96 -8.94 -6.53 14.56
CA VAL A 96 -7.91 -6.78 13.53
C VAL A 96 -8.46 -7.69 12.41
N LEU A 97 -9.21 -8.74 12.77
CA LEU A 97 -9.87 -9.62 11.80
C LEU A 97 -10.94 -8.85 11.00
N LEU A 98 -11.80 -8.09 11.67
CA LEU A 98 -12.82 -7.24 11.02
C LEU A 98 -12.17 -6.24 10.07
N GLY A 99 -11.06 -5.60 10.47
CA GLY A 99 -10.30 -4.69 9.61
C GLY A 99 -9.75 -5.38 8.36
N SER A 100 -9.24 -6.61 8.51
CA SER A 100 -8.72 -7.41 7.39
C SER A 100 -9.82 -7.83 6.42
N ILE A 101 -10.99 -8.23 6.93
CA ILE A 101 -12.16 -8.56 6.11
C ILE A 101 -12.66 -7.31 5.39
N LEU A 102 -12.76 -6.17 6.09
CA LEU A 102 -13.16 -4.90 5.51
C LEU A 102 -12.22 -4.47 4.38
N LYS A 103 -10.90 -4.64 4.54
CA LYS A 103 -9.91 -4.40 3.49
C LYS A 103 -10.18 -5.26 2.25
N LYS A 104 -10.45 -6.55 2.42
CA LYS A 104 -10.77 -7.47 1.32
C LYS A 104 -12.01 -7.02 0.55
N TYR A 105 -13.08 -6.63 1.25
CA TYR A 105 -14.30 -6.13 0.60
C TYR A 105 -14.10 -4.78 -0.08
N ARG A 106 -13.32 -3.86 0.51
CA ARG A 106 -12.96 -2.59 -0.13
C ARG A 106 -12.21 -2.81 -1.44
N LEU A 107 -11.28 -3.76 -1.48
CA LEU A 107 -10.59 -4.14 -2.71
C LEU A 107 -11.56 -4.69 -3.75
N LYS A 108 -12.45 -5.62 -3.35
CA LYS A 108 -13.47 -6.18 -4.23
C LYS A 108 -14.38 -5.10 -4.83
N VAL A 109 -14.81 -4.11 -4.02
CA VAL A 109 -15.58 -2.96 -4.49
C VAL A 109 -14.82 -2.16 -5.54
N SER A 110 -13.52 -1.90 -5.30
CA SER A 110 -12.68 -1.20 -6.28
C SER A 110 -12.59 -1.98 -7.58
N THR A 111 -12.27 -3.27 -7.54
CA THR A 111 -12.15 -4.10 -8.73
C THR A 111 -13.44 -4.14 -9.55
N ARG A 112 -14.61 -4.31 -8.89
CA ARG A 112 -15.90 -4.28 -9.59
C ARG A 112 -16.21 -2.93 -10.23
N ARG A 113 -15.84 -1.84 -9.55
CA ARG A 113 -15.97 -0.49 -10.10
C ARG A 113 -15.09 -0.31 -11.33
N ASP A 114 -13.85 -0.76 -11.27
CA ASP A 114 -12.89 -0.64 -12.37
C ASP A 114 -13.33 -1.46 -13.59
N GLU A 115 -13.83 -2.68 -13.39
CA GLU A 115 -14.44 -3.51 -14.44
C GLU A 115 -15.61 -2.78 -15.14
N ARG A 116 -16.54 -2.21 -14.36
CA ARG A 116 -17.69 -1.47 -14.89
C ARG A 116 -17.26 -0.23 -15.69
N ILE A 117 -16.32 0.54 -15.15
CA ILE A 117 -15.79 1.75 -15.81
C ILE A 117 -15.09 1.37 -17.12
N ARG A 118 -14.27 0.31 -17.11
CA ARG A 118 -13.59 -0.18 -18.30
C ARG A 118 -14.59 -0.57 -19.39
N LEU A 119 -15.57 -1.40 -19.05
CA LEU A 119 -16.61 -1.83 -20.00
C LEU A 119 -17.38 -0.62 -20.56
N THR A 120 -17.72 0.34 -19.71
CA THR A 120 -18.43 1.55 -20.15
C THR A 120 -17.59 2.36 -21.13
N ASN A 121 -16.27 2.47 -20.89
CA ASN A 121 -15.35 3.16 -21.78
C ASN A 121 -15.23 2.45 -23.15
N GLU A 122 -15.12 1.13 -23.16
CA GLU A 122 -15.09 0.31 -24.39
C GLU A 122 -16.38 0.53 -25.23
N LEU A 123 -17.54 0.56 -24.58
CA LEU A 123 -18.83 0.79 -25.26
C LEU A 123 -18.97 2.21 -25.80
N ILE A 124 -18.45 3.23 -25.10
CA ILE A 124 -18.46 4.62 -25.57
C ILE A 124 -17.55 4.77 -26.79
N GLN A 125 -16.37 4.12 -26.81
CA GLN A 125 -15.48 4.12 -27.97
C GLN A 125 -16.14 3.49 -29.21
N GLY A 126 -16.96 2.45 -29.02
CA GLY A 126 -17.71 1.76 -30.08
C GLY A 126 -19.12 2.30 -30.37
N ILE A 127 -19.48 3.49 -29.90
CA ILE A 127 -20.88 3.95 -29.86
C ILE A 127 -21.58 3.99 -31.22
N ASN A 128 -20.85 4.32 -32.29
CA ASN A 128 -21.41 4.40 -33.64
C ASN A 128 -21.96 3.06 -34.13
N VAL A 129 -21.27 1.95 -33.85
CA VAL A 129 -21.70 0.60 -34.23
C VAL A 129 -22.93 0.20 -33.42
N ILE A 130 -22.92 0.47 -32.11
CA ILE A 130 -24.05 0.18 -31.22
C ILE A 130 -25.32 0.89 -31.69
N LYS A 131 -25.19 2.16 -32.09
CA LYS A 131 -26.29 2.97 -32.65
C LYS A 131 -26.78 2.45 -34.00
N MET A 132 -25.86 2.04 -34.88
CA MET A 132 -26.20 1.49 -36.19
C MET A 132 -27.07 0.21 -36.09
N TYR A 133 -26.82 -0.63 -35.09
CA TYR A 133 -27.56 -1.87 -34.87
C TYR A 133 -28.67 -1.78 -33.80
N ALA A 134 -28.93 -0.60 -33.24
CA ALA A 134 -29.90 -0.38 -32.16
C ALA A 134 -29.68 -1.32 -30.94
N TRP A 135 -28.41 -1.56 -30.58
CA TRP A 135 -28.01 -2.44 -29.47
C TRP A 135 -27.96 -1.75 -28.10
N GLU A 136 -28.54 -0.56 -27.93
CA GLU A 136 -28.37 0.20 -26.69
C GLU A 136 -28.98 -0.50 -25.47
N LYS A 137 -30.17 -1.08 -25.63
CA LYS A 137 -30.88 -1.79 -24.55
C LYS A 137 -30.10 -3.00 -24.02
N PRO A 138 -29.63 -3.96 -24.86
CA PRO A 138 -28.88 -5.10 -24.36
C PRO A 138 -27.55 -4.68 -23.70
N PHE A 139 -26.83 -3.70 -24.25
CA PHE A 139 -25.60 -3.22 -23.59
C PHE A 139 -25.87 -2.50 -22.26
N ALA A 140 -26.98 -1.75 -22.16
CA ALA A 140 -27.39 -1.14 -20.89
C ALA A 140 -27.69 -2.20 -19.82
N GLU A 141 -28.30 -3.32 -20.19
CA GLU A 141 -28.57 -4.44 -19.27
C GLU A 141 -27.28 -5.12 -18.78
N ILE A 142 -26.28 -5.26 -19.66
CA ILE A 142 -24.94 -5.75 -19.27
C ILE A 142 -24.33 -4.82 -18.23
N ILE A 143 -24.27 -3.50 -18.48
CA ILE A 143 -23.72 -2.52 -17.51
C ILE A 143 -24.50 -2.58 -16.18
N SER A 144 -25.83 -2.70 -16.23
CA SER A 144 -26.69 -2.84 -15.05
C SER A 144 -26.32 -4.07 -14.22
N THR A 145 -26.01 -5.19 -14.86
CA THR A 145 -25.55 -6.41 -14.18
C THR A 145 -24.24 -6.19 -13.45
N PHE A 146 -23.24 -5.54 -14.07
CA PHE A 146 -22.00 -5.15 -13.40
C PHE A 146 -22.25 -4.19 -12.23
N ARG A 147 -23.17 -3.24 -12.40
CA ARG A 147 -23.55 -2.31 -11.34
C ARG A 147 -24.19 -3.03 -10.14
N LYS A 148 -25.04 -4.03 -10.36
CA LYS A 148 -25.62 -4.85 -9.27
C LYS A 148 -24.52 -5.56 -8.46
N LEU A 149 -23.52 -6.15 -9.12
CA LEU A 149 -22.39 -6.81 -8.45
C LEU A 149 -21.50 -5.84 -7.66
N GLU A 150 -21.28 -4.63 -8.21
CA GLU A 150 -20.58 -3.55 -7.51
C GLU A 150 -21.34 -3.12 -6.26
N VAL A 151 -22.65 -2.88 -6.37
CA VAL A 151 -23.51 -2.46 -5.27
C VAL A 151 -23.61 -3.53 -4.19
N ASP A 152 -23.75 -4.81 -4.54
CA ASP A 152 -23.74 -5.92 -3.56
C ASP A 152 -22.43 -5.93 -2.75
N SER A 153 -21.28 -5.79 -3.42
CA SER A 153 -19.98 -5.71 -2.75
C SER A 153 -19.87 -4.46 -1.87
N MET A 154 -20.44 -3.34 -2.33
CA MET A 154 -20.46 -2.07 -1.60
C MET A 154 -21.32 -2.17 -0.33
N MET A 155 -22.51 -2.78 -0.43
CA MET A 155 -23.41 -3.02 0.70
C MET A 155 -22.73 -3.88 1.75
N LYS A 156 -22.08 -4.99 1.36
CA LYS A 156 -21.30 -5.83 2.29
C LYS A 156 -20.19 -5.04 2.99
N SER A 157 -19.47 -4.18 2.26
CA SER A 157 -18.48 -3.29 2.88
C SER A 157 -19.11 -2.30 3.86
N THR A 158 -20.30 -1.77 3.57
CA THR A 158 -21.00 -0.83 4.45
C THR A 158 -21.53 -1.51 5.71
N TYR A 159 -22.12 -2.71 5.59
CA TYR A 159 -22.53 -3.50 6.75
C TYR A 159 -21.35 -3.82 7.67
N LEU A 160 -20.21 -4.21 7.10
CA LEU A 160 -18.98 -4.42 7.88
C LEU A 160 -18.48 -3.15 8.57
N LYS A 161 -18.61 -1.97 7.94
CA LYS A 161 -18.29 -0.69 8.60
C LYS A 161 -19.25 -0.42 9.76
N GLY A 162 -20.53 -0.76 9.62
CA GLY A 162 -21.51 -0.66 10.70
C GLY A 162 -21.13 -1.48 11.93
N LEU A 163 -20.45 -2.62 11.75
CA LEU A 163 -19.95 -3.41 12.88
C LEU A 163 -18.90 -2.67 13.72
N PHE A 164 -18.17 -1.70 13.17
CA PHE A 164 -17.22 -0.91 13.95
C PHE A 164 -17.93 0.02 14.94
N THR A 165 -19.20 0.37 14.72
CA THR A 165 -19.99 1.18 15.65
C THR A 165 -20.23 0.47 16.99
N PHE A 166 -20.15 -0.88 17.04
CA PHE A 166 -20.19 -1.64 18.30
C PHE A 166 -19.06 -1.29 19.29
N ASN A 167 -18.04 -0.55 18.86
CA ASN A 167 -17.00 -0.01 19.74
C ASN A 167 -17.59 0.80 20.91
N GLU A 168 -18.66 1.57 20.70
CA GLU A 168 -19.27 2.35 21.80
C GLU A 168 -19.86 1.45 22.89
N ILE A 169 -20.51 0.36 22.47
CA ILE A 169 -21.04 -0.65 23.39
C ILE A 169 -19.90 -1.33 24.14
N LEU A 170 -18.82 -1.68 23.43
CA LEU A 170 -17.63 -2.28 24.05
C LEU A 170 -17.01 -1.35 25.11
N ILE A 171 -16.88 -0.06 24.82
CA ILE A 171 -16.40 0.94 25.79
C ILE A 171 -17.32 0.98 27.02
N ALA A 172 -18.63 1.11 26.80
CA ALA A 172 -19.62 1.16 27.88
C ALA A 172 -19.60 -0.11 28.75
N THR A 173 -19.53 -1.30 28.14
CA THR A 173 -19.42 -2.58 28.85
C THR A 173 -18.11 -2.68 29.64
N SER A 174 -17.00 -2.20 29.09
CA SER A 174 -15.69 -2.20 29.79
C SER A 174 -15.70 -1.33 31.05
N ILE A 175 -16.32 -0.15 30.96
CA ILE A 175 -16.51 0.76 32.10
C ILE A 175 -17.43 0.10 33.13
N PHE A 176 -18.54 -0.49 32.69
CA PHE A 176 -19.49 -1.19 33.56
C PHE A 176 -18.83 -2.35 34.32
N ILE A 177 -18.06 -3.19 33.63
CA ILE A 177 -17.28 -4.28 34.24
C ILE A 177 -16.31 -3.74 35.29
N THR A 178 -15.63 -2.62 35.00
CA THR A 178 -14.70 -1.98 35.95
C THR A 178 -15.44 -1.53 37.21
N ILE A 179 -16.57 -0.83 37.07
CA ILE A 179 -17.34 -0.32 38.21
C ILE A 179 -17.90 -1.47 39.05
N ILE A 180 -18.50 -2.49 38.43
CA ILE A 180 -19.02 -3.65 39.15
C ILE A 180 -17.91 -4.38 39.89
N SER A 181 -16.76 -4.56 39.24
CA SER A 181 -15.62 -5.23 39.88
C SER A 181 -15.11 -4.45 41.09
N SER A 182 -15.08 -3.11 41.03
CA SER A 182 -14.73 -2.28 42.20
C SER A 182 -15.73 -2.43 43.34
N VAL A 183 -17.03 -2.46 43.03
CA VAL A 183 -18.08 -2.67 44.06
C VAL A 183 -17.94 -4.05 44.70
N LEU A 184 -17.70 -5.10 43.91
CA LEU A 184 -17.53 -6.47 44.40
C LEU A 184 -16.27 -6.66 45.26
N LEU A 185 -15.21 -5.91 44.95
CA LEU A 185 -13.95 -5.91 45.70
C LEU A 185 -14.02 -5.04 46.98
N ASN A 186 -15.16 -4.41 47.26
CA ASN A 186 -15.34 -3.42 48.33
C ASN A 186 -14.34 -2.26 48.28
N ASP A 187 -13.88 -1.90 47.08
CA ASP A 187 -13.02 -0.75 46.88
C ASP A 187 -13.87 0.52 46.95
N ALA A 188 -13.52 1.44 47.86
CA ALA A 188 -14.13 2.75 47.91
C ALA A 188 -13.61 3.61 46.76
N PHE A 189 -14.50 4.07 45.88
CA PHE A 189 -14.17 4.96 44.78
C PHE A 189 -15.04 6.21 44.79
N GLU A 190 -14.45 7.33 44.37
CA GLU A 190 -15.15 8.60 44.24
C GLU A 190 -15.80 8.76 42.86
N ALA A 191 -16.85 9.57 42.77
CA ALA A 191 -17.48 9.92 41.48
C ALA A 191 -16.46 10.50 40.47
N THR A 192 -15.47 11.27 40.96
CA THR A 192 -14.37 11.81 40.16
C THR A 192 -13.54 10.71 39.50
N ALA A 193 -13.26 9.62 40.21
CA ALA A 193 -12.50 8.49 39.69
C ALA A 193 -13.24 7.78 38.53
N VAL A 194 -14.56 7.65 38.65
CA VAL A 194 -15.41 7.07 37.60
C VAL A 194 -15.37 7.93 36.34
N PHE A 195 -15.50 9.25 36.47
CA PHE A 195 -15.45 10.16 35.33
C PHE A 195 -14.08 10.15 34.63
N ILE A 196 -12.99 10.16 35.38
CA ILE A 196 -11.63 10.03 34.82
C ILE A 196 -11.49 8.71 34.05
N THR A 197 -11.94 7.62 34.66
CA THR A 197 -11.89 6.29 34.05
C THR A 197 -12.68 6.24 32.75
N MET A 198 -13.91 6.76 32.72
CA MET A 198 -14.72 6.86 31.52
C MET A 198 -13.99 7.57 30.37
N ASN A 199 -13.38 8.73 30.63
CA ASN A 199 -12.61 9.47 29.62
C ASN A 199 -11.40 8.69 29.10
N LEU A 200 -10.67 8.01 29.99
CA LEU A 200 -9.54 7.16 29.61
C LEU A 200 -9.99 5.97 28.74
N PHE A 201 -11.10 5.32 29.08
CA PHE A 201 -11.67 4.22 28.28
C PHE A 201 -12.14 4.68 26.89
N PHE A 202 -12.76 5.86 26.76
CA PHE A 202 -13.10 6.42 25.43
C PHE A 202 -11.85 6.70 24.59
N SER A 203 -10.83 7.30 25.20
CA SER A 203 -9.55 7.57 24.52
C SER A 203 -8.85 6.29 24.08
N LEU A 204 -8.83 5.26 24.94
CA LEU A 204 -8.24 3.97 24.61
C LEU A 204 -9.03 3.23 23.53
N GLY A 205 -10.36 3.26 23.61
CA GLY A 205 -11.24 2.62 22.64
C GLY A 205 -10.97 3.10 21.22
N LEU A 206 -10.78 4.40 21.01
CA LEU A 206 -10.43 4.95 19.69
C LEU A 206 -9.08 4.42 19.18
N THR A 207 -8.05 4.43 20.04
CA THR A 207 -6.71 3.93 19.69
C THR A 207 -6.74 2.44 19.34
N VAL A 208 -7.41 1.64 20.16
CA VAL A 208 -7.43 0.18 20.06
C VAL A 208 -8.29 -0.32 18.91
N THR A 209 -9.47 0.25 18.69
CA THR A 209 -10.43 -0.28 17.70
C THR A 209 -10.26 0.33 16.31
N THR A 210 -9.75 1.57 16.22
CA THR A 210 -9.63 2.29 14.94
C THR A 210 -8.19 2.41 14.48
N PHE A 211 -7.32 3.05 15.28
CA PHE A 211 -5.96 3.34 14.84
C PHE A 211 -5.10 2.08 14.75
N PHE A 212 -5.16 1.19 15.74
CA PHE A 212 -4.33 -0.01 15.77
C PHE A 212 -4.56 -0.96 14.58
N PRO A 213 -5.80 -1.36 14.23
CA PRO A 213 -6.05 -2.19 13.04
C PRO A 213 -5.65 -1.49 11.74
N LEU A 214 -5.90 -0.18 11.64
CA LEU A 214 -5.51 0.63 10.48
C LEU A 214 -3.99 0.65 10.30
N SER A 215 -3.25 0.78 11.40
CA SER A 215 -1.78 0.76 11.40
C SER A 215 -1.22 -0.58 10.96
N ILE A 216 -1.81 -1.70 11.39
CA ILE A 216 -1.41 -3.04 10.92
C ILE A 216 -1.62 -3.16 9.41
N ALA A 217 -2.77 -2.71 8.91
CA ALA A 217 -3.09 -2.76 7.48
C ALA A 217 -2.11 -1.93 6.63
N VAL A 218 -1.77 -0.72 7.09
CA VAL A 218 -0.82 0.18 6.41
C VAL A 218 0.60 -0.34 6.50
N LEU A 219 1.01 -0.95 7.62
CA LEU A 219 2.31 -1.61 7.74
C LEU A 219 2.45 -2.77 6.73
N ALA A 220 1.40 -3.57 6.55
CA ALA A 220 1.40 -4.65 5.58
C ALA A 220 1.53 -4.12 4.13
N GLU A 221 0.81 -3.06 3.78
CA GLU A 221 0.94 -2.39 2.47
C GLU A 221 2.35 -1.85 2.26
N PHE A 222 2.87 -1.14 3.26
CA PHE A 222 4.20 -0.57 3.22
C PHE A 222 5.28 -1.62 3.00
N ARG A 223 5.22 -2.78 3.68
CA ARG A 223 6.18 -3.87 3.49
C ARG A 223 6.18 -4.40 2.06
N VAL A 224 5.00 -4.53 1.44
CA VAL A 224 4.88 -4.97 0.06
C VAL A 224 5.43 -3.92 -0.91
N SER A 225 5.09 -2.64 -0.70
CA SER A 225 5.61 -1.52 -1.48
C SER A 225 7.14 -1.39 -1.38
N LEU A 226 7.68 -1.47 -0.16
CA LEU A 226 9.12 -1.45 0.11
C LEU A 226 9.83 -2.58 -0.63
N LYS A 227 9.27 -3.81 -0.60
CA LYS A 227 9.84 -4.96 -1.32
C LYS A 227 9.88 -4.72 -2.83
N ARG A 228 8.81 -4.17 -3.42
CA ARG A 228 8.75 -3.85 -4.85
C ARG A 228 9.76 -2.77 -5.25
N ILE A 229 9.84 -1.69 -4.47
CA ILE A 229 10.79 -0.59 -4.71
C ILE A 229 12.22 -1.12 -4.57
N SER A 230 12.52 -1.88 -3.52
CA SER A 230 13.84 -2.48 -3.32
C SER A 230 14.25 -3.40 -4.47
N ALA A 231 13.35 -4.29 -4.90
CA ALA A 231 13.60 -5.17 -6.04
C ALA A 231 13.85 -4.37 -7.33
N PHE A 232 13.11 -3.28 -7.56
CA PHE A 232 13.35 -2.38 -8.69
C PHE A 232 14.70 -1.67 -8.59
N LEU A 233 15.08 -1.15 -7.42
CA LEU A 233 16.37 -0.49 -7.21
C LEU A 233 17.57 -1.45 -7.31
N GLN A 234 17.35 -2.76 -7.16
CA GLN A 234 18.38 -3.80 -7.31
C GLN A 234 18.47 -4.38 -8.72
N SER A 235 17.67 -3.91 -9.66
CA SER A 235 17.76 -4.32 -11.07
C SER A 235 19.13 -3.99 -11.68
N GLN A 236 19.52 -4.76 -12.69
CA GLN A 236 20.84 -4.67 -13.32
C GLN A 236 20.98 -3.32 -14.05
N GLU A 237 22.04 -2.59 -13.73
CA GLU A 237 22.39 -1.33 -14.38
C GLU A 237 23.28 -1.56 -15.61
N ILE A 238 23.37 -0.55 -16.47
CA ILE A 238 24.36 -0.50 -17.54
C ILE A 238 25.71 -0.18 -16.90
N ASP A 239 26.70 -1.04 -17.12
CA ASP A 239 28.08 -0.73 -16.79
C ASP A 239 28.62 0.28 -17.80
N PHE A 240 28.68 1.54 -17.39
CA PHE A 240 29.34 2.60 -18.16
C PHE A 240 30.85 2.41 -18.06
N HIS A 241 31.42 1.58 -18.94
CA HIS A 241 32.86 1.58 -19.14
C HIS A 241 33.25 2.89 -19.82
N THR A 242 33.85 3.78 -19.04
CA THR A 242 34.48 4.99 -19.57
C THR A 242 35.78 4.55 -20.24
N LYS A 243 35.91 4.71 -21.57
CA LYS A 243 37.19 4.46 -22.25
C LYS A 243 38.17 5.59 -21.98
N SER A 244 39.39 5.20 -21.59
CA SER A 244 40.58 6.03 -21.51
C SER A 244 41.28 6.16 -22.87
N GLU A 245 41.78 7.38 -23.10
CA GLU A 245 42.93 7.84 -23.91
C GLU A 245 42.99 7.64 -25.44
N ASP A 246 43.65 8.62 -26.05
CA ASP A 246 43.76 8.92 -27.48
C ASP A 246 44.12 7.69 -28.33
N SER A 247 43.13 7.19 -29.07
CA SER A 247 43.34 6.25 -30.17
C SER A 247 43.17 6.96 -31.51
N GLU A 248 43.94 6.57 -32.54
CA GLU A 248 43.82 7.09 -33.91
C GLU A 248 42.48 6.73 -34.58
N SER A 249 41.83 5.67 -34.10
CA SER A 249 40.54 5.19 -34.61
C SER A 249 39.38 5.83 -33.83
N ALA A 250 38.31 6.20 -34.53
CA ALA A 250 37.10 6.71 -33.90
C ALA A 250 36.24 5.59 -33.29
N VAL A 251 36.15 4.44 -33.95
CA VAL A 251 35.48 3.23 -33.45
C VAL A 251 36.30 2.03 -33.88
N ALA A 252 36.62 1.14 -32.93
CA ALA A 252 37.28 -0.13 -33.20
C ALA A 252 36.58 -1.24 -32.41
N ILE A 253 36.12 -2.26 -33.13
CA ILE A 253 35.52 -3.48 -32.60
C ILE A 253 36.32 -4.64 -33.19
N THR A 254 36.90 -5.48 -32.34
CA THR A 254 37.68 -6.67 -32.73
C THR A 254 37.05 -7.89 -32.07
N SER A 255 36.69 -8.89 -32.87
CA SER A 255 36.04 -10.14 -32.43
C SER A 255 34.86 -9.90 -31.49
N GLY A 256 33.99 -8.95 -31.86
CA GLY A 256 32.83 -8.56 -31.06
C GLY A 256 31.69 -9.57 -31.16
N PHE A 257 31.11 -9.92 -30.02
CA PHE A 257 29.89 -10.72 -29.91
C PHE A 257 28.83 -9.93 -29.13
N ALA A 258 27.57 -10.00 -29.55
CA ALA A 258 26.48 -9.36 -28.83
C ALA A 258 25.20 -10.21 -28.82
N LYS A 259 24.50 -10.17 -27.69
CA LYS A 259 23.22 -10.84 -27.46
C LYS A 259 22.25 -9.90 -26.75
N TRP A 260 20.96 -10.01 -27.07
CA TRP A 260 19.92 -9.20 -26.44
C TRP A 260 19.49 -9.72 -25.08
N ASP A 261 19.46 -11.04 -24.89
CA ASP A 261 19.06 -11.68 -23.65
C ASP A 261 20.22 -12.51 -23.11
N GLU A 262 20.41 -12.49 -21.79
CA GLU A 262 21.49 -13.26 -21.16
C GLU A 262 21.26 -14.77 -21.31
N ASP A 263 19.99 -15.19 -21.28
CA ASP A 263 19.53 -16.58 -21.40
C ASP A 263 19.27 -17.02 -22.86
N GLY A 264 19.52 -16.14 -23.84
CA GLY A 264 19.29 -16.46 -25.25
C GLY A 264 20.29 -17.47 -25.80
N ASN A 265 19.80 -18.53 -26.46
CA ASN A 265 20.63 -19.57 -27.08
C ASN A 265 21.45 -19.11 -28.30
N ARG A 266 21.22 -17.91 -28.83
CA ARG A 266 21.89 -17.39 -30.03
C ARG A 266 22.35 -15.95 -29.83
N ASN A 267 23.60 -15.70 -30.21
CA ASN A 267 24.13 -14.36 -30.36
C ASN A 267 23.50 -13.70 -31.59
N THR A 268 23.08 -12.44 -31.44
CA THR A 268 22.55 -11.65 -32.55
C THR A 268 23.67 -11.18 -33.46
N LEU A 269 24.83 -10.89 -32.89
CA LEU A 269 26.04 -10.50 -33.60
C LEU A 269 27.16 -11.44 -33.21
N THR A 270 27.88 -11.99 -34.21
CA THR A 270 28.98 -12.92 -34.02
C THR A 270 30.19 -12.50 -34.85
N ASP A 271 31.36 -12.50 -34.22
CA ASP A 271 32.68 -12.23 -34.84
C ASP A 271 32.75 -10.93 -35.67
N ILE A 272 32.29 -9.83 -35.06
CA ILE A 272 32.32 -8.51 -35.71
C ILE A 272 33.71 -7.88 -35.57
N ASN A 273 34.29 -7.53 -36.73
CA ASN A 273 35.55 -6.81 -36.86
C ASN A 273 35.32 -5.51 -37.65
N ILE A 274 35.31 -4.36 -36.97
CA ILE A 274 35.03 -3.05 -37.56
C ILE A 274 36.09 -2.04 -37.09
N HIS A 275 36.69 -1.32 -38.03
CA HIS A 275 37.61 -0.21 -37.76
C HIS A 275 37.20 1.03 -38.55
N ILE A 276 36.87 2.12 -37.84
CA ILE A 276 36.43 3.40 -38.41
C ILE A 276 37.42 4.49 -38.01
N LYS A 277 37.93 5.24 -38.99
CA LYS A 277 38.89 6.33 -38.79
C LYS A 277 38.19 7.62 -38.32
N LYS A 278 38.93 8.53 -37.68
CA LYS A 278 38.41 9.87 -37.36
C LYS A 278 38.08 10.62 -38.66
N LYS A 279 36.97 11.37 -38.65
CA LYS A 279 36.48 12.21 -39.78
C LYS A 279 36.06 11.44 -41.05
N SER A 280 35.70 10.15 -40.95
CA SER A 280 35.11 9.41 -42.08
C SER A 280 33.60 9.19 -41.94
N LEU A 281 32.86 9.26 -43.06
CA LEU A 281 31.46 8.83 -43.14
C LEU A 281 31.40 7.37 -43.59
N THR A 282 30.81 6.50 -42.78
CA THR A 282 30.71 5.06 -43.06
C THR A 282 29.24 4.65 -43.13
N ALA A 283 28.87 3.86 -44.14
CA ALA A 283 27.53 3.30 -44.27
C ALA A 283 27.54 1.81 -43.90
N LEU A 284 26.53 1.38 -43.14
CA LEU A 284 26.22 -0.03 -42.88
C LEU A 284 25.04 -0.40 -43.75
N ILE A 285 25.22 -1.43 -44.59
CA ILE A 285 24.17 -1.96 -45.46
C ILE A 285 23.84 -3.37 -44.97
N GLY A 286 22.56 -3.64 -44.78
CA GLY A 286 22.04 -4.94 -44.32
C GLY A 286 20.69 -5.22 -44.98
N ALA A 287 20.32 -6.50 -45.01
CA ALA A 287 19.03 -6.98 -45.47
C ALA A 287 17.97 -6.94 -44.37
#